data_AF-A0A3A4Q9K7-F1
#
_entry.id   AF-A0A3A4Q9K7-F1
#
_cell.length_a   1.000
_cell.length_b   1.000
_cell.length_c   1.000
_cell.angle_alpha   90.00
_cell.angle_beta   90.00
_cell.angle_gamma   90.00
#
_symmetry.space_group_name_H-M   'P 1'
#
loop_
_entity.id
_entity.type
_entity.pdbx_description
1 polymer ?
#
loop_
_entity_poly.entity_id
_entity_poly.type
_entity_poly.pdbx_seq_one_letter_code
_entity_poly.pdbx_strand_id
1 'polypeptide(L)'
;MRYAVGMTKTPVEVPDELFDQLERWFDARQLVELTSCIAWENYRARFDHAFGVESEGFSEGSFCPLPERTDRRDGHPAAGDGA
;
A
#
# COMPACT_ATOMS: atom_id res chain seq x y z
N MET A 1 -2.10 3.40 3.90
CA MET A 1 -1.08 3.74 2.87
C MET A 1 -1.29 5.15 2.28
N ARG A 2 -1.35 6.22 3.09
CA ARG A 2 -1.36 7.62 2.57
C ARG A 2 0.02 8.25 2.58
N TYR A 3 0.80 7.95 3.59
CA TYR A 3 2.20 8.36 3.73
C TYR A 3 3.07 7.92 2.53
N ALA A 4 3.03 6.64 2.17
CA ALA A 4 3.76 6.11 1.01
C ALA A 4 3.34 6.76 -0.32
N VAL A 5 2.06 7.09 -0.47
CA VAL A 5 1.57 7.84 -1.65
C VAL A 5 2.16 9.25 -1.67
N GLY A 6 2.16 9.97 -0.55
CA GLY A 6 2.78 11.29 -0.45
C GLY A 6 4.28 11.27 -0.76
N MET A 7 5.00 10.29 -0.20
CA MET A 7 6.43 10.05 -0.44
C MET A 7 6.78 9.69 -1.89
N THR A 8 5.81 9.22 -2.69
CA THR A 8 6.04 8.79 -4.08
C THR A 8 5.65 9.81 -5.14
N LYS A 9 4.97 10.89 -4.76
CA LYS A 9 4.67 12.03 -5.63
C LYS A 9 5.93 12.77 -6.09
N THR A 10 5.80 13.48 -7.21
CA THR A 10 6.80 14.43 -7.71
C THR A 10 6.09 15.77 -7.97
N PRO A 11 6.33 16.84 -7.17
CA PRO A 11 7.20 16.89 -5.99
C PRO A 11 6.65 16.05 -4.81
N VAL A 12 7.52 15.73 -3.85
CA VAL A 12 7.12 15.01 -2.63
C VAL A 12 6.22 15.90 -1.77
N GLU A 13 5.08 15.37 -1.35
CA GLU A 13 4.09 16.07 -0.52
C GLU A 13 3.57 15.16 0.59
N VAL A 14 4.01 15.42 1.83
CA VAL A 14 3.59 14.67 3.01
C VAL A 14 3.16 15.67 4.09
N PRO A 15 1.84 15.86 4.31
CA PRO A 15 1.34 16.72 5.38
C PRO A 15 1.72 16.18 6.77
N ASP A 16 1.95 17.07 7.72
CA ASP A 16 2.34 16.74 9.10
C ASP A 16 1.29 15.84 9.79
N GLU A 17 0.00 16.00 9.46
CA GLU A 17 -1.06 15.16 10.02
C GLU A 17 -0.89 13.68 9.66
N LEU A 18 -0.16 13.35 8.59
CA LEU A 18 0.18 11.95 8.29
C LEU A 18 1.24 11.40 9.24
N PHE A 19 2.21 12.22 9.67
CA PHE A 19 3.18 11.83 10.70
C PHE A 19 2.49 11.65 12.05
N ASP A 20 1.65 12.60 12.49
CA ASP A 20 0.87 12.51 13.73
C ASP A 20 0.04 11.22 13.81
N GLN A 21 -0.47 10.77 12.66
CA GLN A 21 -1.24 9.53 12.57
C GLN A 21 -0.37 8.28 12.68
N LEU A 22 0.85 8.31 12.16
CA LEU A 22 1.79 7.19 12.20
C LEU A 22 2.46 7.06 13.56
N GLU A 23 2.73 8.17 14.25
CA GLU A 23 3.33 8.20 15.59
C GLU A 23 2.45 7.50 16.65
N ARG A 24 1.16 7.29 16.37
CA ARG A 24 0.30 6.44 17.21
C ARG A 24 0.64 4.95 17.17
N TRP A 25 1.42 4.51 16.18
CA TRP A 25 1.74 3.11 15.92
C TRP A 25 3.23 2.82 15.84
N PHE A 26 4.02 3.83 15.46
CA PHE A 26 5.45 3.69 15.22
C PHE A 26 6.23 4.69 16.07
N ASP A 27 7.31 4.22 16.69
CA ASP A 27 8.30 5.11 17.28
C ASP A 27 9.16 5.79 16.20
N ALA A 28 9.98 6.75 16.61
CA ALA A 28 10.82 7.51 15.70
C ALA A 28 11.80 6.64 14.89
N ARG A 29 12.32 5.54 15.45
CA ARG A 29 13.24 4.64 14.72
C ARG A 29 12.49 3.84 13.67
N GLN A 30 11.32 3.32 14.04
CA GLN A 30 10.44 2.61 13.12
C GLN A 30 9.94 3.51 11.97
N LEU A 31 9.69 4.80 12.24
CA LEU A 31 9.36 5.77 11.20
C LEU A 31 10.52 6.00 10.23
N VAL A 32 11.75 6.08 10.73
CA VAL A 32 12.95 6.17 9.86
C VAL A 32 13.05 4.93 8.98
N GLU A 33 12.93 3.72 9.56
CA GLU A 33 12.96 2.46 8.80
C GLU A 33 11.86 2.40 7.73
N LEU A 34 10.61 2.73 8.10
CA LEU A 34 9.48 2.78 7.18
C LEU A 34 9.75 3.75 6.01
N THR A 35 10.25 4.95 6.32
CA THR A 35 10.57 5.98 5.33
C THR A 35 11.67 5.52 4.39
N SER A 36 12.72 4.89 4.93
CA SER A 36 13.84 4.33 4.16
C SER A 36 13.37 3.22 3.21
N CYS A 37 12.53 2.29 3.65
CA CYS A 37 11.96 1.25 2.78
C CYS A 37 11.16 1.86 1.63
N ILE A 38 10.31 2.85 1.90
CA ILE A 38 9.52 3.51 0.86
C ILE A 38 10.42 4.24 -0.15
N ALA A 39 11.44 4.96 0.34
CA ALA A 39 12.38 5.66 -0.51
C ALA A 39 13.19 4.69 -1.40
N TRP A 40 13.63 3.57 -0.85
CA TRP A 40 14.35 2.52 -1.58
C TRP A 40 13.52 1.94 -2.72
N GLU A 41 12.26 1.57 -2.45
CA GLU A 41 11.37 1.04 -3.49
C GLU A 41 11.03 2.08 -4.56
N ASN A 42 10.90 3.35 -4.18
CA ASN A 42 10.73 4.43 -5.15
C ASN A 42 11.96 4.57 -6.06
N TYR A 43 13.16 4.59 -5.49
CA TYR A 43 14.40 4.61 -6.27
C TYR A 43 14.46 3.43 -7.24
N ARG A 44 14.23 2.20 -6.74
CA ARG A 44 14.25 0.99 -7.56
C ARG A 44 13.24 1.07 -8.70
N ALA A 45 12.01 1.50 -8.42
CA ALA A 45 10.98 1.65 -9.45
C ALA A 45 11.37 2.68 -10.53
N ARG A 46 11.93 3.84 -10.14
CA ARG A 46 12.41 4.86 -11.09
C ARG A 46 13.60 4.38 -11.90
N PHE A 47 14.51 3.64 -11.26
CA PHE A 47 15.65 3.02 -11.92
C PHE A 47 15.18 1.99 -12.96
N ASP A 48 14.36 1.03 -12.54
CA ASP A 48 13.84 -0.03 -13.39
C ASP A 48 13.12 0.56 -14.61
N HIS A 49 12.25 1.56 -14.39
CA HIS A 49 11.54 2.25 -15.47
C HIS A 49 12.47 3.01 -16.42
N ALA A 50 13.53 3.64 -15.91
CA ALA A 50 14.50 4.35 -16.75
C ALA A 50 15.26 3.41 -17.70
N PHE A 51 15.50 2.17 -17.27
CA PHE A 51 16.21 1.14 -18.04
C PHE A 51 15.29 0.17 -18.79
N GLY A 52 13.96 0.30 -18.64
CA GLY A 52 13.00 -0.64 -19.23
C GLY A 52 13.14 -2.06 -18.66
N VAL A 53 13.52 -2.17 -17.39
CA VAL A 53 13.64 -3.46 -16.69
C VAL A 53 12.24 -3.95 -16.36
N GLU A 54 11.85 -5.06 -16.98
CA GLU A 54 10.57 -5.72 -16.77
C GLU A 54 10.69 -6.82 -15.71
N SER A 55 9.55 -7.31 -15.22
CA SER A 55 9.53 -8.48 -14.34
C SER A 55 10.08 -9.73 -15.05
N GLU A 56 10.72 -10.62 -14.30
CA GLU A 56 11.36 -11.87 -14.77
C GLU A 56 10.39 -12.96 -15.26
N GLY A 57 9.31 -12.60 -15.94
CA GLY A 57 8.40 -13.56 -16.63
C GLY A 57 7.61 -14.52 -15.73
N PHE A 58 7.82 -14.53 -14.40
CA PHE A 58 7.14 -15.47 -13.48
C PHE A 58 5.61 -15.38 -13.48
N SER A 59 5.04 -14.32 -14.03
CA SER A 59 3.59 -14.10 -14.16
C SER A 59 3.16 -13.85 -15.61
N GLU A 60 4.02 -14.11 -16.59
CA GLU A 60 3.65 -13.95 -18.00
C GLU A 60 2.56 -14.97 -18.37
N GLY A 61 1.44 -14.49 -18.92
CA GLY A 61 0.28 -15.31 -19.23
C GLY A 61 -0.54 -15.77 -18.01
N SER A 62 -0.16 -15.37 -16.78
CA SER A 62 -0.99 -15.60 -15.59
C SER A 62 -2.10 -14.54 -15.50
N PHE A 63 -3.23 -14.91 -14.90
CA PHE A 63 -4.30 -13.98 -14.57
C PHE A 63 -4.51 -13.98 -13.06
N CYS A 64 -4.86 -12.83 -12.49
CA CYS A 64 -5.31 -12.76 -11.11
C CYS A 64 -6.78 -13.20 -11.06
N PRO A 65 -7.13 -14.37 -10.48
CA PRO A 65 -8.52 -14.73 -10.29
C PRO A 65 -9.12 -13.75 -9.28
N LEU A 66 -9.99 -12.87 -9.77
CA LEU A 66 -10.79 -12.05 -8.87
C LEU A 66 -11.79 -12.97 -8.15
N PRO A 67 -11.95 -12.83 -6.82
CA PRO A 67 -12.99 -13.55 -6.12
C PRO A 67 -14.34 -13.16 -6.72
N GLU A 68 -15.22 -14.15 -6.87
CA GLU A 68 -16.58 -13.90 -7.35
C GLU A 68 -17.24 -12.89 -6.42
N ARG A 69 -17.74 -11.79 -6.99
CA ARG A 69 -18.48 -10.79 -6.22
C ARG A 69 -19.76 -11.47 -5.74
N THR A 70 -19.78 -11.87 -4.48
CA THR A 70 -21.03 -12.26 -3.83
C THR A 70 -21.96 -11.04 -3.88
N ASP A 71 -23.13 -11.18 -4.52
CA ASP A 71 -24.17 -10.15 -4.42
C ASP A 71 -24.48 -10.01 -2.93
N ARG A 72 -24.36 -8.80 -2.37
CA ARG A 72 -24.60 -8.52 -0.94
C ARG A 72 -26.08 -8.69 -0.56
N ARG A 73 -26.87 -9.36 -1.38
CA ARG A 73 -28.30 -9.64 -1.19
C ARG A 73 -28.60 -11.06 -0.74
N ASP A 74 -27.59 -11.90 -0.53
CA ASP A 74 -27.80 -13.17 0.16
C ASP A 74 -27.39 -12.99 1.62
N GLY A 75 -28.41 -12.74 2.44
CA GLY A 75 -28.29 -12.29 3.81
C GLY A 75 -27.47 -13.22 4.69
N HIS A 76 -26.43 -12.66 5.29
CA HIS A 76 -26.04 -13.08 6.63
C HIS A 76 -27.05 -12.45 7.60
N PRO A 77 -27.78 -13.22 8.43
CA PRO A 77 -28.66 -12.63 9.42
C PRO A 77 -27.80 -11.73 10.32
N ALA A 78 -28.27 -10.51 10.57
CA ALA A 78 -27.69 -9.65 11.57
C ALA A 78 -27.58 -10.45 12.87
N ALA A 79 -26.38 -10.52 13.45
CA ALA A 79 -26.22 -10.94 14.83
C ALA A 79 -26.96 -9.89 15.69
N GLY A 80 -28.24 -10.14 15.90
CA GLY A 80 -29.12 -9.38 16.77
C GLY A 80 -28.99 -9.88 18.20
N ASP A 81 -28.92 -8.91 19.10
CA ASP A 81 -28.92 -8.99 20.56
C ASP A 81 -29.80 -10.08 21.19
N GLY A 82 -29.30 -10.62 22.30
CA GLY A 82 -30.08 -10.72 23.54
C GLY A 82 -30.55 -12.11 23.97
N ALA A 83 -29.82 -12.71 24.93
CA ALA A 83 -30.36 -13.27 26.18
C ALA A 83 -29.22 -13.50 27.18
#